data_AF-A0A0Q9EHT1-F1
#
_entry.id   AF-A0A0Q9EHT1-F1
#
_cell.length_a   1.000
_cell.length_b   1.000
_cell.length_c   1.000
_cell.angle_alpha   90.00
_cell.angle_beta   90.00
_cell.angle_gamma   90.00
#
_symmetry.space_group_name_H-M   'P 1'
#
loop_
_entity.id
_entity.type
_entity.pdbx_description
1 polymer ?
#
loop_
_entity_poly.entity_id
_entity_poly.type
_entity_poly.pdbx_seq_one_letter_code
_entity_poly.pdbx_strand_id
1 'polypeptide(L)'
;MRSKPSSSKPAAWLSPLLIAATLLSLPLAAAAADAAKPRSMQEILDATKPGDWRALDPRDTLYLSLPRGRVVIELAPDFAPAHVANIRALARNGYWNGLSINRSQDNFVVQWGDPAEDDKSRKPLGKGAKAKLPAEFTRSSDKLPFHVLPDPDGWAQQVGFADGFPAARDTGAKSAWLAHCYGMVGAGRDVAADSSNGTELYVVIGQSPRQLDRNITVVGRVVQGMELLSVLPRGTGALGFYENPAQRVPIASIRLAADVPKKDRVAIEVLRTDSAAFDEIIESRRNRRDEWYKQPAGHIDLCNVPLPTREVSEKAPAKPSKPGKPKSK
;
A
#
# COMPACT_ATOMS: atom_id res chain seq x y z
N MET A 1 12.54 67.30 31.76
CA MET A 1 13.66 67.33 32.72
C MET A 1 13.08 67.54 34.12
N ARG A 2 13.52 66.72 35.10
CA ARG A 2 13.63 66.93 36.57
C ARG A 2 12.74 68.03 37.20
N SER A 3 12.04 67.90 38.33
CA SER A 3 12.08 67.00 39.49
C SER A 3 11.00 67.48 40.49
N LYS A 4 10.44 66.57 41.30
CA LYS A 4 9.58 66.79 42.52
C LYS A 4 10.32 67.65 43.60
N PRO A 5 9.82 67.93 44.85
CA PRO A 5 8.64 67.43 45.61
C PRO A 5 7.94 68.44 46.59
N SER A 6 6.84 68.02 47.23
CA SER A 6 6.33 68.48 48.55
C SER A 6 5.05 67.69 48.86
N SER A 7 4.64 67.27 50.07
CA SER A 7 5.21 67.05 51.40
C SER A 7 4.11 66.31 52.19
N SER A 8 4.50 65.54 53.22
CA SER A 8 3.79 65.31 54.51
C SER A 8 4.05 63.90 55.06
N LYS A 9 4.60 63.87 56.28
CA LYS A 9 4.56 62.76 57.26
C LYS A 9 3.32 63.00 58.17
N PRO A 10 3.00 62.22 59.24
CA PRO A 10 3.64 61.03 59.82
C PRO A 10 2.67 59.91 60.34
N ALA A 11 3.28 58.88 60.93
CA ALA A 11 2.83 58.08 62.09
C ALA A 11 1.72 57.03 61.93
N ALA A 12 2.06 55.76 62.14
CA ALA A 12 1.72 55.04 63.37
C ALA A 12 2.32 53.63 63.36
N TRP A 13 2.90 53.24 64.49
CA TRP A 13 3.36 51.89 64.82
C TRP A 13 2.20 50.88 64.83
N LEU A 14 2.47 49.63 64.45
CA LEU A 14 1.96 48.41 65.11
C LEU A 14 2.71 47.17 64.61
N SER A 15 2.92 46.26 65.56
CA SER A 15 3.82 45.10 65.66
C SER A 15 3.66 43.98 64.61
N PRO A 16 4.61 43.01 64.54
CA PRO A 16 4.73 42.08 63.42
C PRO A 16 3.86 40.84 63.60
N LEU A 17 3.09 40.49 62.57
CA LEU A 17 2.45 39.18 62.42
C LEU A 17 3.19 38.43 61.31
N LEU A 18 4.17 37.61 61.72
CA LEU A 18 4.76 36.56 60.90
C LEU A 18 3.70 35.49 60.65
N ILE A 19 3.00 35.59 59.53
CA ILE A 19 2.19 34.49 58.99
C ILE A 19 3.15 33.53 58.31
N ALA A 20 3.51 32.44 58.99
CA ALA A 20 4.20 31.32 58.39
C ALA A 20 3.20 30.58 57.48
N ALA A 21 3.23 30.87 56.18
CA ALA A 21 2.53 30.10 55.17
C ALA A 21 3.28 28.77 54.94
N THR A 22 2.80 27.69 55.54
CA THR A 22 3.22 26.33 55.23
C THR A 22 2.69 25.93 53.86
N LEU A 23 3.52 26.13 52.83
CA LEU A 23 3.31 25.52 51.51
C LEU A 23 3.46 24.00 51.64
N LEU A 24 2.33 23.28 51.69
CA LEU A 24 2.31 21.84 51.45
C LEU A 24 2.71 21.59 49.98
N SER A 25 3.99 21.29 49.77
CA SER A 25 4.48 20.68 48.54
C SER A 25 3.97 19.25 48.45
N LEU A 26 2.81 19.06 47.83
CA LEU A 26 2.39 17.76 47.31
C LEU A 26 3.44 17.33 46.26
N PRO A 27 4.14 16.20 46.43
CA PRO A 27 4.98 15.69 45.37
C PRO A 27 4.05 15.24 44.25
N LEU A 28 4.08 15.97 43.14
CA LEU A 28 3.54 15.48 41.87
C LEU A 28 4.42 14.28 41.52
N ALA A 29 4.00 13.08 41.94
CA ALA A 29 4.55 11.84 41.43
C ALA A 29 4.18 11.81 39.95
N ALA A 30 5.07 12.36 39.12
CA ALA A 30 5.09 12.08 37.71
C ALA A 30 5.33 10.56 37.60
N ALA A 31 4.25 9.80 37.51
CA ALA A 31 4.30 8.48 36.92
C ALA A 31 4.75 8.70 35.49
N ALA A 32 6.07 8.69 35.29
CA ALA A 32 6.64 8.36 34.00
C ALA A 32 6.08 6.98 33.70
N ALA A 33 4.99 6.94 32.92
CA ALA A 33 4.55 5.72 32.30
C ALA A 33 5.80 5.19 31.59
N ASP A 34 6.25 4.01 32.02
CA ASP A 34 7.30 3.25 31.36
C ASP A 34 6.86 3.12 29.90
N ALA A 35 7.37 4.00 29.04
CA ALA A 35 7.01 3.99 27.64
C ALA A 35 7.55 2.67 27.12
N ALA A 36 6.65 1.71 26.88
CA ALA A 36 7.00 0.38 26.44
C ALA A 36 8.02 0.48 25.31
N LYS A 37 9.09 -0.33 25.40
CA LYS A 37 10.18 -0.31 24.43
C LYS A 37 9.59 -0.41 23.01
N PRO A 38 10.00 0.46 22.06
CA PRO A 38 9.50 0.41 20.70
C PRO A 38 9.72 -0.98 20.09
N ARG A 39 8.67 -1.55 19.51
CA ARG A 39 8.73 -2.86 18.87
C ARG A 39 9.23 -2.75 17.43
N SER A 40 10.03 -3.72 17.02
CA SER A 40 10.34 -3.95 15.61
C SER A 40 9.09 -4.39 14.85
N MET A 41 9.09 -4.19 13.53
CA MET A 41 8.01 -4.67 12.68
C MET A 41 7.73 -6.17 12.87
N GLN A 42 8.77 -7.00 13.01
CA GLN A 42 8.58 -8.44 13.14
C GLN A 42 7.85 -8.78 14.45
N GLU A 43 8.25 -8.17 15.57
CA GLU A 43 7.56 -8.36 16.86
C GLU A 43 6.09 -7.89 16.82
N ILE A 44 5.79 -6.86 16.04
CA ILE A 44 4.42 -6.39 15.82
C ILE A 44 3.64 -7.42 15.00
N LEU A 45 4.21 -7.89 13.89
CA LEU A 45 3.59 -8.91 13.03
C LEU A 45 3.33 -10.21 13.78
N ASP A 46 4.28 -10.67 14.60
CA ASP A 46 4.15 -11.88 15.42
C ASP A 46 3.04 -11.74 16.48
N ALA A 47 2.75 -10.52 16.91
CA ALA A 47 1.68 -10.22 17.88
C ALA A 47 0.30 -10.00 17.23
N THR A 48 0.21 -9.98 15.89
CA THR A 48 -1.08 -9.80 15.20
C THR A 48 -2.03 -10.98 15.43
N LYS A 49 -3.32 -10.67 15.48
CA LYS A 49 -4.42 -11.62 15.65
C LYS A 49 -5.11 -11.87 14.32
N PRO A 50 -5.83 -12.99 14.13
CA PRO A 50 -6.57 -13.24 12.88
C PRO A 50 -7.46 -12.09 12.42
N GLY A 51 -8.09 -11.35 13.34
CA GLY A 51 -8.93 -10.19 13.01
C GLY A 51 -8.19 -8.96 12.47
N ASP A 52 -6.87 -8.88 12.64
CA ASP A 52 -6.05 -7.81 12.07
C ASP A 52 -5.79 -8.01 10.56
N TRP A 53 -6.16 -9.18 10.02
CA TRP A 53 -5.92 -9.56 8.64
C TRP A 53 -7.24 -9.69 7.87
N ARG A 54 -7.20 -9.44 6.58
CA ARG A 54 -8.31 -9.77 5.66
C ARG A 54 -7.81 -10.67 4.54
N ALA A 55 -8.61 -11.68 4.21
CA ALA A 55 -8.38 -12.47 3.00
C ALA A 55 -8.65 -11.61 1.76
N LEU A 56 -7.98 -11.93 0.65
CA LEU A 56 -8.29 -11.36 -0.65
C LEU A 56 -9.61 -11.92 -1.19
N ASP A 57 -10.40 -11.08 -1.88
CA ASP A 57 -11.56 -11.57 -2.64
C ASP A 57 -11.09 -12.25 -3.93
N PRO A 58 -11.40 -13.55 -4.16
CA PRO A 58 -11.01 -14.24 -5.38
C PRO A 58 -11.56 -13.59 -6.67
N ARG A 59 -12.64 -12.81 -6.59
CA ARG A 59 -13.23 -12.08 -7.72
C ARG A 59 -12.44 -10.83 -8.11
N ASP A 60 -11.57 -10.38 -7.21
CA ASP A 60 -10.68 -9.23 -7.37
C ASP A 60 -9.21 -9.63 -7.26
N THR A 61 -8.91 -10.90 -7.45
CA THR A 61 -7.53 -11.40 -7.42
C THR A 61 -7.17 -11.99 -8.77
N LEU A 62 -6.11 -11.48 -9.39
CA LEU A 62 -5.51 -12.06 -10.58
C LEU A 62 -4.28 -12.90 -10.22
N TYR A 63 -4.14 -14.03 -10.90
CA TYR A 63 -2.92 -14.82 -10.95
C TYR A 63 -2.26 -14.61 -12.32
N LEU A 64 -1.15 -13.90 -12.33
CA LEU A 64 -0.26 -13.78 -13.47
C LEU A 64 0.78 -14.90 -13.39
N SER A 65 0.69 -15.86 -14.32
CA SER A 65 1.59 -17.00 -14.40
C SER A 65 2.71 -16.71 -15.40
N LEU A 66 3.93 -16.66 -14.90
CA LEU A 66 5.17 -16.53 -15.66
C LEU A 66 5.94 -17.86 -15.61
N PRO A 67 6.90 -18.11 -16.52
CA PRO A 67 7.75 -19.31 -16.46
C PRO A 67 8.51 -19.46 -15.13
N ARG A 68 8.81 -18.33 -14.47
CA ARG A 68 9.58 -18.28 -13.23
C ARG A 68 8.74 -18.35 -11.95
N GLY A 69 7.41 -18.33 -12.07
CA GLY A 69 6.52 -18.35 -10.91
C GLY A 69 5.21 -17.59 -11.13
N ARG A 70 4.46 -17.45 -10.04
CA ARG A 70 3.17 -16.77 -10.03
C ARG A 70 3.29 -15.42 -9.33
N VAL A 71 2.72 -14.39 -9.95
CA VAL A 71 2.46 -13.10 -9.32
C VAL A 71 0.98 -13.05 -8.95
N VAL A 72 0.67 -12.57 -7.74
CA VAL A 72 -0.71 -12.35 -7.28
C VAL A 72 -0.97 -10.87 -7.22
N ILE A 73 -2.06 -10.43 -7.86
CA ILE A 73 -2.46 -9.03 -7.98
C ILE A 73 -3.85 -8.88 -7.38
N GLU A 74 -4.01 -7.95 -6.45
CA GLU A 74 -5.30 -7.51 -5.91
C GLU A 74 -5.81 -6.30 -6.71
N LEU A 75 -7.04 -6.37 -7.22
CA LEU A 75 -7.70 -5.31 -7.97
C LEU A 75 -8.43 -4.34 -7.04
N ALA A 76 -8.58 -3.08 -7.49
CA ALA A 76 -9.21 -1.99 -6.74
C ALA A 76 -10.53 -1.53 -7.40
N PRO A 77 -11.61 -2.36 -7.40
CA PRO A 77 -12.87 -2.04 -8.08
C PRO A 77 -13.53 -0.76 -7.55
N ASP A 78 -13.23 -0.38 -6.32
CA ASP A 78 -13.73 0.82 -5.66
C ASP A 78 -13.14 2.12 -6.24
N PHE A 79 -11.94 2.05 -6.84
CA PHE A 79 -11.28 3.20 -7.47
C PHE A 79 -11.41 3.17 -9.00
N ALA A 80 -11.38 1.99 -9.61
CA ALA A 80 -11.43 1.83 -11.06
C ALA A 80 -12.48 0.78 -11.50
N PRO A 81 -13.78 0.99 -11.19
CA PRO A 81 -14.81 -0.02 -11.40
C PRO A 81 -14.95 -0.46 -12.88
N ALA A 82 -14.86 0.46 -13.83
CA ALA A 82 -14.98 0.15 -15.25
C ALA A 82 -13.76 -0.63 -15.76
N HIS A 83 -12.54 -0.23 -15.38
CA HIS A 83 -11.32 -0.96 -15.73
C HIS A 83 -11.27 -2.33 -15.08
N VAL A 84 -11.59 -2.45 -13.78
CA VAL A 84 -11.59 -3.75 -13.09
C VAL A 84 -12.63 -4.69 -13.68
N ALA A 85 -13.83 -4.19 -14.03
CA ALA A 85 -14.82 -4.99 -14.74
C ALA A 85 -14.29 -5.46 -16.11
N ASN A 86 -13.57 -4.60 -16.84
CA ASN A 86 -13.00 -4.96 -18.13
C ASN A 86 -11.84 -5.96 -18.02
N ILE A 87 -10.95 -5.76 -17.06
CA ILE A 87 -9.83 -6.66 -16.74
C ILE A 87 -10.36 -8.06 -16.38
N ARG A 88 -11.43 -8.15 -15.59
CA ARG A 88 -12.10 -9.42 -15.29
C ARG A 88 -12.61 -10.09 -16.57
N ALA A 89 -13.17 -9.34 -17.51
CA ALA A 89 -13.61 -9.87 -18.80
C ALA A 89 -12.42 -10.33 -19.66
N LEU A 90 -11.36 -9.52 -19.78
CA LEU A 90 -10.14 -9.85 -20.52
C LEU A 90 -9.46 -11.12 -19.97
N ALA A 91 -9.38 -11.27 -18.65
CA ALA A 91 -8.83 -12.45 -17.99
C ALA A 91 -9.64 -13.72 -18.32
N ARG A 92 -10.98 -13.65 -18.29
CA ARG A 92 -11.86 -14.77 -18.66
C ARG A 92 -11.78 -15.15 -20.13
N ASN A 93 -11.50 -14.19 -21.00
CA ASN A 93 -11.25 -14.45 -22.43
C ASN A 93 -9.79 -14.85 -22.71
N GLY A 94 -8.93 -14.95 -21.68
CA GLY A 94 -7.52 -15.31 -21.85
C GLY A 94 -6.75 -14.33 -22.72
N TYR A 95 -7.10 -13.03 -22.69
CA TYR A 95 -6.48 -12.00 -23.53
C TYR A 95 -4.96 -12.03 -23.45
N TRP A 96 -4.39 -12.07 -22.24
CA TRP A 96 -2.94 -12.08 -22.06
C TRP A 96 -2.26 -13.43 -22.26
N ASN A 97 -3.00 -14.53 -22.43
CA ASN A 97 -2.40 -15.85 -22.59
C ASN A 97 -1.60 -15.90 -23.91
N GLY A 98 -0.31 -16.20 -23.80
CA GLY A 98 0.63 -16.21 -24.93
C GLY A 98 1.17 -14.83 -25.32
N LEU A 99 0.74 -13.74 -24.66
CA LEU A 99 1.36 -12.43 -24.80
C LEU A 99 2.62 -12.35 -23.92
N SER A 100 3.16 -11.14 -23.73
CA SER A 100 4.41 -10.97 -23.00
C SER A 100 4.49 -9.68 -22.19
N ILE A 101 5.44 -9.65 -21.26
CA ILE A 101 6.01 -8.42 -20.73
C ILE A 101 6.92 -7.84 -21.81
N ASN A 102 6.57 -6.66 -22.30
CA ASN A 102 7.13 -6.07 -23.51
C ASN A 102 8.19 -5.01 -23.21
N ARG A 103 8.19 -4.50 -21.98
CA ARG A 103 8.97 -3.35 -21.57
C ARG A 103 9.34 -3.49 -20.09
N SER A 104 10.60 -3.18 -19.78
CA SER A 104 11.14 -3.06 -18.43
C SER A 104 11.99 -1.81 -18.38
N GLN A 105 11.47 -0.75 -17.78
CA GLN A 105 12.20 0.51 -17.62
C GLN A 105 12.75 0.59 -16.20
N ASP A 106 14.06 0.85 -16.13
CA ASP A 106 14.77 0.95 -14.87
C ASP A 106 14.11 1.94 -13.91
N ASN A 107 14.00 1.52 -12.65
CA ASN A 107 13.50 2.34 -11.55
C ASN A 107 12.12 2.99 -11.83
N PHE A 108 11.30 2.36 -12.68
CA PHE A 108 10.02 2.91 -13.11
C PHE A 108 8.96 1.80 -13.17
N VAL A 109 8.74 1.18 -14.33
CA VAL A 109 7.70 0.16 -14.52
C VAL A 109 8.15 -1.00 -15.39
N VAL A 110 7.56 -2.17 -15.18
CA VAL A 110 7.44 -3.19 -16.23
C VAL A 110 6.01 -3.20 -16.77
N GLN A 111 5.87 -3.36 -18.07
CA GLN A 111 4.58 -3.24 -18.78
C GLN A 111 4.37 -4.45 -19.69
N TRP A 112 3.13 -4.95 -19.68
CA TRP A 112 2.69 -6.07 -20.49
C TRP A 112 1.39 -5.76 -21.23
N GLY A 113 1.17 -6.49 -22.32
CA GLY A 113 0.08 -6.26 -23.25
C GLY A 113 0.36 -6.96 -24.58
N ASP A 114 -0.41 -6.64 -25.60
CA ASP A 114 -0.12 -7.12 -26.95
C ASP A 114 1.00 -6.26 -27.57
N PRO A 115 2.15 -6.84 -27.97
CA PRO A 115 3.17 -6.09 -28.69
C PRO A 115 2.68 -5.47 -30.01
N ALA A 116 1.53 -5.94 -30.53
CA ALA A 116 0.88 -5.46 -31.73
C ALA A 116 -0.36 -4.60 -31.41
N GLU A 117 -0.51 -4.02 -30.21
CA GLU A 117 -1.70 -3.24 -29.80
C GLU A 117 -2.07 -2.13 -30.80
N ASP A 118 -1.09 -1.49 -31.44
CA ASP A 118 -1.30 -0.44 -32.46
C ASP A 118 -1.55 -0.99 -33.88
N ASP A 119 -1.48 -2.30 -34.07
CA ASP A 119 -1.67 -2.98 -35.34
C ASP A 119 -3.10 -3.55 -35.46
N LYS A 120 -3.58 -3.71 -36.70
CA LYS A 120 -4.84 -4.40 -37.00
C LYS A 120 -4.83 -5.88 -36.59
N SER A 121 -3.65 -6.46 -36.42
CA SER A 121 -3.41 -7.84 -36.00
C SER A 121 -3.45 -8.05 -34.48
N ARG A 122 -3.69 -6.98 -33.68
CA ARG A 122 -3.86 -7.11 -32.24
C ARG A 122 -4.90 -8.17 -31.88
N LYS A 123 -4.68 -8.84 -30.76
CA LYS A 123 -5.56 -9.89 -30.27
C LYS A 123 -6.97 -9.34 -30.02
N PRO A 124 -8.03 -10.06 -30.43
CA PRO A 124 -9.39 -9.66 -30.11
C PRO A 124 -9.63 -9.63 -28.60
N LEU A 125 -10.36 -8.63 -28.11
CA LEU A 125 -10.65 -8.45 -26.67
C LEU A 125 -11.49 -9.60 -26.09
N GLY A 126 -12.29 -10.26 -26.91
CA GLY A 126 -13.21 -11.32 -26.50
C GLY A 126 -14.54 -10.79 -25.96
N LYS A 127 -15.41 -11.71 -25.52
CA LYS A 127 -16.80 -11.41 -25.16
C LYS A 127 -16.88 -10.59 -23.87
N GLY A 128 -17.66 -9.51 -23.89
CA GLY A 128 -17.95 -8.68 -22.72
C GLY A 128 -16.86 -7.66 -22.36
N ALA A 129 -15.68 -7.75 -22.98
CA ALA A 129 -14.67 -6.72 -22.89
C ALA A 129 -15.03 -5.54 -23.80
N LYS A 130 -14.80 -4.32 -23.31
CA LYS A 130 -15.08 -3.05 -23.98
C LYS A 130 -13.79 -2.45 -24.52
N ALA A 131 -13.85 -1.92 -25.74
CA ALA A 131 -12.73 -1.22 -26.36
C ALA A 131 -12.55 0.22 -25.85
N LYS A 132 -13.57 0.80 -25.22
CA LYS A 132 -13.57 2.16 -24.69
C LYS A 132 -14.09 2.18 -23.26
N LEU A 133 -13.34 2.84 -22.37
CA LEU A 133 -13.67 3.05 -20.96
C LEU A 133 -13.49 4.54 -20.61
N PRO A 134 -14.19 5.06 -19.59
CA PRO A 134 -13.88 6.38 -19.07
C PRO A 134 -12.51 6.38 -18.37
N ALA A 135 -11.85 7.53 -18.32
CA ALA A 135 -10.71 7.73 -17.43
C ALA A 135 -11.15 7.60 -15.96
N GLU A 136 -10.47 6.78 -15.16
CA GLU A 136 -10.77 6.55 -13.75
C GLU A 136 -9.60 7.00 -12.86
N PHE A 137 -9.12 8.23 -13.11
CA PHE A 137 -7.94 8.79 -12.45
C PHE A 137 -8.19 9.20 -11.00
N THR A 138 -9.45 9.53 -10.67
CA THR A 138 -9.90 9.94 -9.34
C THR A 138 -11.32 9.48 -9.08
N ARG A 139 -11.72 9.39 -7.82
CA ARG A 139 -13.10 9.21 -7.36
C ARG A 139 -13.48 10.28 -6.33
N SER A 140 -14.76 10.37 -6.00
CA SER A 140 -15.19 11.19 -4.85
C SER A 140 -14.59 10.64 -3.55
N SER A 141 -14.11 11.55 -2.68
CA SER A 141 -13.67 11.23 -1.32
C SER A 141 -14.80 11.35 -0.28
N ASP A 142 -16.02 11.73 -0.69
CA ASP A 142 -17.16 11.82 0.21
C ASP A 142 -17.45 10.45 0.85
N LYS A 143 -17.40 10.42 2.20
CA LYS A 143 -17.61 9.22 3.02
C LYS A 143 -16.63 8.06 2.73
N LEU A 144 -15.53 8.32 2.03
CA LEU A 144 -14.48 7.33 1.82
C LEU A 144 -13.77 7.07 3.16
N PRO A 145 -13.81 5.85 3.72
CA PRO A 145 -12.98 5.49 4.85
C PRO A 145 -11.51 5.66 4.46
N PHE A 146 -10.78 6.46 5.23
CA PHE A 146 -9.43 6.86 4.86
C PHE A 146 -8.57 6.94 6.12
N HIS A 147 -7.56 6.08 6.19
CA HIS A 147 -6.59 6.05 7.27
C HIS A 147 -5.43 7.01 6.95
N VAL A 148 -5.45 8.19 7.55
CA VAL A 148 -4.51 9.29 7.24
C VAL A 148 -3.15 9.03 7.87
N LEU A 149 -2.07 9.26 7.11
CA LEU A 149 -0.71 9.25 7.67
C LEU A 149 -0.40 10.56 8.41
N PRO A 150 0.42 10.50 9.46
CA PRO A 150 0.70 11.66 10.31
C PRO A 150 1.61 12.70 9.64
N ASP A 151 2.40 12.30 8.66
CA ASP A 151 3.42 13.13 8.04
C ASP A 151 2.93 13.84 6.77
N PRO A 152 3.45 15.05 6.48
CA PRO A 152 3.15 15.76 5.24
C PRO A 152 3.68 14.98 4.01
N ASP A 153 2.98 15.10 2.89
CA ASP A 153 3.39 14.50 1.62
C ASP A 153 3.66 15.59 0.58
N GLY A 154 4.66 15.37 -0.27
CA GLY A 154 5.06 16.35 -1.29
C GLY A 154 4.13 16.42 -2.50
N TRP A 155 3.18 15.50 -2.65
CA TRP A 155 2.36 15.33 -3.85
C TRP A 155 0.87 15.61 -3.61
N ALA A 156 0.40 15.49 -2.37
CA ALA A 156 -1.02 15.62 -2.04
C ALA A 156 -1.25 16.30 -0.68
N GLN A 157 -2.44 16.89 -0.52
CA GLN A 157 -2.86 17.52 0.73
C GLN A 157 -2.95 16.51 1.90
N GLN A 158 -3.49 15.31 1.62
CA GLN A 158 -3.51 14.20 2.57
C GLN A 158 -3.16 12.90 1.84
N VAL A 159 -2.33 12.08 2.48
CA VAL A 159 -2.02 10.72 2.06
C VAL A 159 -2.37 9.73 3.16
N GLY A 160 -2.54 8.48 2.77
CA GLY A 160 -3.01 7.44 3.67
C GLY A 160 -3.41 6.17 2.95
N PHE A 161 -4.32 5.43 3.57
CA PHE A 161 -4.82 4.18 3.04
C PHE A 161 -6.33 4.18 2.92
N ALA A 162 -6.83 3.73 1.77
CA ALA A 162 -8.24 3.52 1.51
C ALA A 162 -8.43 2.08 1.01
N ASP A 163 -9.27 1.31 1.69
CA ASP A 163 -9.52 -0.12 1.40
C ASP A 163 -8.23 -0.99 1.34
N GLY A 164 -7.23 -0.61 2.13
CA GLY A 164 -5.93 -1.27 2.15
C GLY A 164 -4.94 -0.77 1.09
N PHE A 165 -5.32 0.11 0.17
CA PHE A 165 -4.44 0.64 -0.87
C PHE A 165 -3.83 1.99 -0.49
N PRO A 166 -2.58 2.28 -0.90
CA PRO A 166 -1.99 3.60 -0.71
C PRO A 166 -2.73 4.61 -1.58
N ALA A 167 -3.25 5.65 -0.95
CA ALA A 167 -4.14 6.61 -1.56
C ALA A 167 -3.80 8.03 -1.10
N ALA A 168 -4.25 8.98 -1.90
CA ALA A 168 -4.17 10.39 -1.62
C ALA A 168 -5.54 11.03 -1.82
N ARG A 169 -5.78 12.14 -1.13
CA ARG A 169 -7.01 12.91 -1.29
C ARG A 169 -6.79 14.40 -1.15
N ASP A 170 -7.62 15.15 -1.87
CA ASP A 170 -7.86 16.56 -1.68
C ASP A 170 -9.21 16.70 -0.98
N THR A 171 -9.17 17.23 0.24
CA THR A 171 -10.35 17.39 1.09
C THR A 171 -11.22 18.57 0.66
N GLY A 172 -10.61 19.62 0.08
CA GLY A 172 -11.34 20.78 -0.43
C GLY A 172 -12.08 20.44 -1.73
N ALA A 173 -11.41 19.76 -2.65
CA ALA A 173 -11.98 19.30 -3.92
C ALA A 173 -12.82 18.01 -3.80
N LYS A 174 -12.89 17.41 -2.60
CA LYS A 174 -13.58 16.14 -2.33
C LYS A 174 -13.20 15.01 -3.30
N SER A 175 -11.91 14.92 -3.61
CA SER A 175 -11.36 13.98 -4.59
C SER A 175 -10.34 13.07 -3.94
N ALA A 176 -10.32 11.78 -4.32
CA ALA A 176 -9.35 10.79 -3.89
C ALA A 176 -8.83 9.98 -5.08
N TRP A 177 -7.59 9.50 -4.99
CA TRP A 177 -6.95 8.67 -5.99
C TRP A 177 -5.98 7.69 -5.34
N LEU A 178 -5.68 6.59 -6.04
CA LEU A 178 -4.60 5.70 -5.65
C LEU A 178 -3.26 6.31 -6.05
N ALA A 179 -2.27 6.18 -5.18
CA ALA A 179 -0.92 6.67 -5.42
C ALA A 179 -0.11 5.64 -6.22
N HIS A 180 0.77 6.10 -7.12
CA HIS A 180 1.71 5.26 -7.87
C HIS A 180 2.90 4.81 -7.01
N CYS A 181 2.61 4.11 -5.91
CA CYS A 181 3.64 3.48 -5.07
C CYS A 181 4.23 2.22 -5.71
N TYR A 182 5.37 1.75 -5.19
CA TYR A 182 5.97 0.48 -5.58
C TYR A 182 4.95 -0.67 -5.48
N GLY A 183 4.89 -1.53 -6.51
CA GLY A 183 3.95 -2.64 -6.59
C GLY A 183 2.53 -2.27 -7.04
N MET A 184 2.22 -0.98 -7.22
CA MET A 184 0.91 -0.56 -7.75
C MET A 184 0.79 -0.88 -9.24
N VAL A 185 -0.37 -1.38 -9.65
CA VAL A 185 -0.68 -1.79 -11.01
C VAL A 185 -1.55 -0.72 -11.67
N GLY A 186 -1.09 -0.17 -12.79
CA GLY A 186 -1.85 0.79 -13.59
C GLY A 186 -2.21 0.27 -14.96
N ALA A 187 -3.19 0.92 -15.58
CA ALA A 187 -3.61 0.64 -16.96
C ALA A 187 -2.93 1.61 -17.92
N GLY A 188 -2.17 1.07 -18.87
CA GLY A 188 -1.53 1.84 -19.93
C GLY A 188 -2.55 2.61 -20.75
N ARG A 189 -2.14 3.76 -21.28
CA ARG A 189 -2.95 4.59 -22.15
C ARG A 189 -2.07 5.31 -23.15
N ASP A 190 -2.68 5.71 -24.26
CA ASP A 190 -2.13 6.66 -25.20
C ASP A 190 -2.42 8.11 -24.73
N VAL A 191 -2.25 9.10 -25.59
CA VAL A 191 -2.39 10.53 -25.29
C VAL A 191 -3.76 10.88 -24.70
N ALA A 192 -4.85 10.37 -25.30
CA ALA A 192 -6.20 10.66 -24.83
C ALA A 192 -6.46 10.03 -23.45
N ALA A 193 -7.12 10.78 -22.56
CA ALA A 193 -7.36 10.34 -21.19
C ALA A 193 -8.18 9.04 -21.10
N ASP A 194 -9.12 8.85 -22.03
CA ASP A 194 -10.03 7.70 -22.13
C ASP A 194 -9.56 6.65 -23.16
N SER A 195 -8.28 6.66 -23.54
CA SER A 195 -7.71 5.69 -24.48
C SER A 195 -7.39 4.33 -23.85
N SER A 196 -7.30 4.26 -22.51
CA SER A 196 -7.13 2.98 -21.84
C SER A 196 -8.39 2.14 -21.91
N ASN A 197 -8.22 0.86 -22.19
CA ASN A 197 -9.23 -0.17 -22.00
C ASN A 197 -8.72 -1.28 -21.06
N GLY A 198 -7.54 -1.12 -20.46
CA GLY A 198 -6.93 -2.11 -19.58
C GLY A 198 -6.33 -3.34 -20.28
N THR A 199 -6.14 -3.35 -21.61
CA THR A 199 -5.37 -4.42 -22.29
C THR A 199 -3.88 -4.33 -22.02
N GLU A 200 -3.36 -3.11 -21.87
CA GLU A 200 -2.02 -2.84 -21.41
C GLU A 200 -2.03 -2.54 -19.91
N LEU A 201 -1.21 -3.27 -19.17
CA LEU A 201 -1.05 -3.08 -17.73
C LEU A 201 0.43 -2.93 -17.41
N TYR A 202 0.74 -2.19 -16.37
CA TYR A 202 2.09 -2.05 -15.85
C TYR A 202 2.10 -2.15 -14.34
N VAL A 203 3.25 -2.48 -13.78
CA VAL A 203 3.50 -2.38 -12.33
C VAL A 203 4.68 -1.47 -12.07
N VAL A 204 4.59 -0.65 -11.03
CA VAL A 204 5.71 0.15 -10.55
C VAL A 204 6.76 -0.76 -9.89
N ILE A 205 7.99 -0.76 -10.41
CA ILE A 205 9.10 -1.62 -9.96
C ILE A 205 10.26 -0.85 -9.31
N GLY A 206 10.10 0.45 -9.07
CA GLY A 206 11.17 1.28 -8.51
C GLY A 206 10.65 2.47 -7.72
N GLN A 207 11.40 3.57 -7.77
CA GLN A 207 11.02 4.85 -7.19
C GLN A 207 9.63 5.23 -7.66
N SER A 208 8.77 5.60 -6.70
CA SER A 208 7.35 5.80 -6.94
C SER A 208 7.12 7.00 -7.85
N PRO A 209 6.63 6.81 -9.09
CA PRO A 209 6.46 7.90 -10.05
C PRO A 209 5.16 8.64 -9.79
N ARG A 210 5.09 9.31 -8.63
CA ARG A 210 3.90 10.01 -8.13
C ARG A 210 3.42 11.14 -9.06
N GLN A 211 4.23 11.59 -10.02
CA GLN A 211 3.78 12.47 -11.11
C GLN A 211 2.71 11.84 -12.01
N LEU A 212 2.54 10.51 -11.99
CA LEU A 212 1.47 9.80 -12.69
C LEU A 212 0.14 9.84 -11.94
N ASP A 213 0.14 10.20 -10.66
CA ASP A 213 -1.08 10.35 -9.87
C ASP A 213 -2.05 11.30 -10.61
N ARG A 214 -3.33 10.93 -10.64
CA ARG A 214 -4.41 11.67 -11.31
C ARG A 214 -4.27 11.79 -12.85
N ASN A 215 -3.28 11.13 -13.45
CA ASN A 215 -3.04 11.14 -14.89
C ASN A 215 -3.19 9.75 -15.53
N ILE A 216 -3.16 8.68 -14.73
CA ILE A 216 -3.30 7.29 -15.18
C ILE A 216 -4.21 6.55 -14.21
N THR A 217 -5.04 5.65 -14.74
CA THR A 217 -5.89 4.78 -13.92
C THR A 217 -5.03 3.72 -13.23
N VAL A 218 -5.06 3.70 -11.90
CA VAL A 218 -4.48 2.62 -11.09
C VAL A 218 -5.59 1.60 -10.81
N VAL A 219 -5.33 0.33 -11.11
CA VAL A 219 -6.34 -0.74 -11.10
C VAL A 219 -6.14 -1.77 -9.99
N GLY A 220 -5.01 -1.72 -9.29
CA GLY A 220 -4.70 -2.69 -8.23
C GLY A 220 -3.27 -2.60 -7.71
N ARG A 221 -2.82 -3.67 -7.07
CA ARG A 221 -1.46 -3.83 -6.53
C ARG A 221 -1.00 -5.28 -6.57
N VAL A 222 0.30 -5.50 -6.67
CA VAL A 222 0.93 -6.80 -6.43
C VAL A 222 0.97 -7.06 -4.92
N VAL A 223 0.51 -8.24 -4.50
CA VAL A 223 0.50 -8.69 -3.10
C VAL A 223 1.48 -9.83 -2.85
N GLN A 224 1.96 -10.49 -3.90
CA GLN A 224 2.98 -11.53 -3.87
C GLN A 224 3.65 -11.68 -5.25
N GLY A 225 4.94 -12.01 -5.27
CA GLY A 225 5.69 -12.30 -6.50
C GLY A 225 6.29 -11.05 -7.16
N MET A 226 6.44 -9.96 -6.41
CA MET A 226 6.96 -8.70 -6.94
C MET A 226 8.40 -8.83 -7.45
N GLU A 227 9.19 -9.70 -6.82
CA GLU A 227 10.55 -10.06 -7.22
C GLU A 227 10.61 -10.72 -8.60
N LEU A 228 9.51 -11.32 -9.09
CA LEU A 228 9.45 -11.88 -10.45
C LEU A 228 9.34 -10.78 -11.52
N LEU A 229 8.95 -9.57 -11.12
CA LEU A 229 8.76 -8.42 -11.99
C LEU A 229 9.87 -7.38 -11.85
N SER A 230 10.32 -7.09 -10.62
CA SER A 230 11.29 -6.02 -10.38
C SER A 230 12.73 -6.36 -10.78
N VAL A 231 13.06 -7.64 -10.96
CA VAL A 231 14.41 -8.09 -11.34
C VAL A 231 14.56 -8.40 -12.83
N LEU A 232 13.56 -8.06 -13.65
CA LEU A 232 13.60 -8.30 -15.09
C LEU A 232 14.72 -7.47 -15.75
N PRO A 233 15.47 -8.04 -16.72
CA PRO A 233 16.46 -7.27 -17.47
C PRO A 233 15.83 -6.01 -18.06
N ARG A 234 16.57 -4.89 -18.04
CA ARG A 234 16.11 -3.61 -18.60
C ARG A 234 15.99 -3.73 -20.11
N GLY A 235 14.94 -3.12 -20.68
CA GLY A 235 14.85 -2.94 -22.13
C GLY A 235 15.80 -1.85 -22.61
N THR A 236 16.35 -2.03 -23.80
CA THR A 236 17.32 -1.12 -24.42
C THR A 236 16.68 -0.12 -25.38
N GLY A 237 15.44 -0.36 -25.79
CA GLY A 237 14.71 0.50 -26.72
C GLY A 237 14.11 1.73 -26.07
N ALA A 238 13.43 2.55 -26.89
CA ALA A 238 12.71 3.73 -26.43
C ALA A 238 11.79 3.38 -25.26
N LEU A 239 11.76 4.24 -24.24
CA LEU A 239 10.97 4.03 -23.03
C LEU A 239 11.29 2.72 -22.27
N GLY A 240 12.35 1.98 -22.61
CA GLY A 240 12.67 0.68 -22.00
C GLY A 240 11.94 -0.51 -22.61
N PHE A 241 11.41 -0.37 -23.84
CA PHE A 241 10.89 -1.51 -24.60
C PHE A 241 12.01 -2.50 -24.95
N TYR A 242 11.68 -3.79 -25.01
CA TYR A 242 12.60 -4.79 -25.55
C TYR A 242 12.65 -4.70 -27.07
N GLU A 243 13.84 -4.46 -27.62
CA GLU A 243 14.06 -4.39 -29.07
C GLU A 243 14.09 -5.78 -29.70
N ASN A 244 14.67 -6.76 -29.01
CA ASN A 244 14.66 -8.15 -29.46
C ASN A 244 13.46 -8.90 -28.86
N PRO A 245 12.54 -9.44 -29.69
CA PRO A 245 11.42 -10.24 -29.20
C PRO A 245 11.80 -11.38 -28.25
N ALA A 246 13.00 -11.95 -28.38
CA ALA A 246 13.51 -13.01 -27.49
C ALA A 246 13.75 -12.55 -26.03
N GLN A 247 13.83 -11.23 -25.78
CA GLN A 247 13.95 -10.68 -24.44
C GLN A 247 12.60 -10.56 -23.72
N ARG A 248 11.49 -10.61 -24.47
CA ARG A 248 10.15 -10.48 -23.90
C ARG A 248 9.84 -11.70 -23.03
N VAL A 249 9.30 -11.45 -21.85
CA VAL A 249 8.95 -12.54 -20.90
C VAL A 249 7.56 -13.04 -21.24
N PRO A 250 7.38 -14.32 -21.63
CA PRO A 250 6.07 -14.82 -22.01
C PRO A 250 5.13 -14.93 -20.81
N ILE A 251 3.87 -14.61 -21.04
CA ILE A 251 2.78 -14.76 -20.08
C ILE A 251 2.08 -16.09 -20.38
N ALA A 252 2.24 -17.06 -19.48
CA ALA A 252 1.58 -18.35 -19.63
C ALA A 252 0.06 -18.22 -19.47
N SER A 253 -0.38 -17.47 -18.45
CA SER A 253 -1.78 -17.06 -18.32
C SER A 253 -1.96 -15.90 -17.36
N ILE A 254 -3.06 -15.15 -17.51
CA ILE A 254 -3.63 -14.32 -16.45
C ILE A 254 -5.05 -14.79 -16.18
N ARG A 255 -5.33 -15.21 -14.94
CA ARG A 255 -6.63 -15.77 -14.54
C ARG A 255 -7.17 -15.10 -13.29
N LEU A 256 -8.49 -14.98 -13.18
CA LEU A 256 -9.13 -14.63 -11.91
C LEU A 256 -9.04 -15.82 -10.94
N ALA A 257 -8.69 -15.56 -9.69
CA ALA A 257 -8.63 -16.59 -8.66
C ALA A 257 -10.00 -17.26 -8.45
N ALA A 258 -11.10 -16.52 -8.63
CA ALA A 258 -12.47 -17.06 -8.59
C ALA A 258 -12.70 -18.18 -9.61
N ASP A 259 -12.03 -18.14 -10.75
CA ASP A 259 -12.15 -19.11 -11.85
C ASP A 259 -11.09 -20.24 -11.75
N VAL A 260 -10.26 -20.22 -10.70
CA VAL A 260 -9.30 -21.29 -10.38
C VAL A 260 -9.91 -22.23 -9.33
N PRO A 261 -9.75 -23.57 -9.43
CA PRO A 261 -10.25 -24.49 -8.41
C PRO A 261 -9.73 -24.14 -7.01
N LYS A 262 -10.57 -24.24 -5.97
CA LYS A 262 -10.22 -23.80 -4.62
C LYS A 262 -8.89 -24.39 -4.10
N LYS A 263 -8.63 -25.66 -4.40
CA LYS A 263 -7.39 -26.38 -4.02
C LYS A 263 -6.11 -25.82 -4.67
N ASP A 264 -6.23 -25.08 -5.77
CA ASP A 264 -5.11 -24.52 -6.54
C ASP A 264 -4.96 -23.00 -6.33
N ARG A 265 -5.80 -22.42 -5.45
CA ARG A 265 -5.73 -21.02 -5.02
C ARG A 265 -4.67 -20.87 -3.94
N VAL A 266 -3.99 -19.73 -3.97
CA VAL A 266 -3.11 -19.31 -2.88
C VAL A 266 -3.95 -18.55 -1.87
N ALA A 267 -3.93 -18.98 -0.61
CA ALA A 267 -4.62 -18.31 0.48
C ALA A 267 -3.75 -17.17 1.02
N ILE A 268 -3.94 -15.98 0.47
CA ILE A 268 -3.23 -14.77 0.91
C ILE A 268 -4.15 -13.93 1.80
N GLU A 269 -3.58 -13.46 2.89
CA GLU A 269 -4.14 -12.42 3.72
C GLU A 269 -3.27 -11.17 3.68
N VAL A 270 -3.91 -10.01 3.78
CA VAL A 270 -3.25 -8.70 3.88
C VAL A 270 -3.61 -8.09 5.23
N LEU A 271 -2.64 -7.42 5.86
CA LEU A 271 -2.89 -6.72 7.10
C LEU A 271 -3.89 -5.58 6.84
N ARG A 272 -4.90 -5.46 7.69
CA ARG A 272 -5.88 -4.40 7.58
C ARG A 272 -5.24 -3.06 7.93
N THR A 273 -5.37 -2.09 7.03
CA THR A 273 -4.80 -0.75 7.20
C THR A 273 -5.59 0.15 8.14
N ASP A 274 -6.66 -0.38 8.75
CA ASP A 274 -7.44 0.27 9.82
C ASP A 274 -7.23 -0.41 11.19
N SER A 275 -6.25 -1.31 11.30
CA SER A 275 -5.93 -2.01 12.54
C SER A 275 -4.88 -1.25 13.36
N ALA A 276 -4.94 -1.41 14.70
CA ALA A 276 -3.93 -0.84 15.60
C ALA A 276 -2.51 -1.39 15.32
N ALA A 277 -2.41 -2.64 14.83
CA ALA A 277 -1.13 -3.22 14.42
C ALA A 277 -0.52 -2.47 13.22
N PHE A 278 -1.36 -1.96 12.31
CA PHE A 278 -0.89 -1.19 11.17
C PHE A 278 -0.33 0.19 11.60
N ASP A 279 -1.00 0.87 12.53
CA ASP A 279 -0.51 2.13 13.12
C ASP A 279 0.88 1.97 13.73
N GLU A 280 1.08 0.85 14.44
CA GLU A 280 2.36 0.56 15.07
C GLU A 280 3.44 0.19 14.04
N ILE A 281 3.08 -0.48 12.94
CA ILE A 281 4.00 -0.72 11.83
C ILE A 281 4.42 0.60 11.18
N ILE A 282 3.48 1.53 10.97
CA ILE A 282 3.80 2.86 10.46
C ILE A 282 4.81 3.54 11.38
N GLU A 283 4.56 3.59 12.70
CA GLU A 283 5.50 4.22 13.64
C GLU A 283 6.84 3.49 13.72
N SER A 284 6.86 2.16 13.71
CA SER A 284 8.08 1.34 13.71
C SER A 284 8.95 1.62 12.46
N ARG A 285 8.31 1.91 11.32
CA ARG A 285 8.99 2.27 10.07
C ARG A 285 9.39 3.73 9.99
N ARG A 286 8.53 4.63 10.50
CA ARG A 286 8.78 6.07 10.60
C ARG A 286 9.96 6.35 11.52
N ASN A 287 10.06 5.61 12.62
CA ASN A 287 11.07 5.76 13.64
C ASN A 287 11.57 4.38 14.05
N ARG A 288 12.46 3.82 13.23
CA ARG A 288 13.13 2.58 13.61
C ARG A 288 14.08 2.85 14.78
N ARG A 289 13.85 2.18 15.90
CA ARG A 289 14.46 2.47 17.21
C ARG A 289 15.21 1.27 17.80
N ASP A 290 15.52 0.26 16.99
CA ASP A 290 16.43 -0.81 17.40
C ASP A 290 17.86 -0.25 17.59
N GLU A 291 18.71 -0.98 18.32
CA GLU A 291 20.02 -0.48 18.80
C GLU A 291 20.96 0.00 17.69
N TRP A 292 20.73 -0.44 16.45
CA TRP A 292 21.46 0.01 15.28
C TRP A 292 21.15 1.47 14.92
N TYR A 293 19.89 1.90 15.06
CA TYR A 293 19.44 3.23 14.67
C TYR A 293 19.70 4.24 15.79
N LYS A 294 20.71 5.11 15.58
CA LYS A 294 21.09 6.14 16.55
C LYS A 294 20.20 7.38 16.50
N GLN A 295 19.58 7.65 15.36
CA GLN A 295 18.72 8.82 15.13
C GLN A 295 17.41 8.37 14.46
N PRO A 296 16.24 8.65 15.06
CA PRO A 296 14.96 8.38 14.41
C PRO A 296 14.77 9.34 13.22
N ALA A 297 14.16 8.85 12.13
CA ALA A 297 13.96 9.66 10.93
C ALA A 297 12.91 10.76 11.12
N GLY A 298 11.91 10.53 11.99
CA GLY A 298 10.85 11.49 12.26
C GLY A 298 9.90 11.71 11.10
N HIS A 299 9.93 10.85 10.08
CA HIS A 299 9.14 11.00 8.86
C HIS A 299 8.98 9.66 8.11
N ILE A 300 7.81 9.44 7.51
CA ILE A 300 7.56 8.34 6.57
C ILE A 300 6.78 8.82 5.34
N ASP A 301 7.34 8.54 4.16
CA ASP A 301 6.64 8.74 2.88
C ASP A 301 5.56 7.67 2.70
N LEU A 302 4.40 8.03 2.12
CA LEU A 302 3.30 7.10 1.81
C LEU A 302 3.79 5.80 1.17
N CYS A 303 4.65 5.90 0.16
CA CYS A 303 5.10 4.76 -0.62
C CYS A 303 6.24 3.97 0.04
N ASN A 304 6.74 4.43 1.19
CA ASN A 304 7.67 3.70 2.04
C ASN A 304 6.95 2.94 3.18
N VAL A 305 5.64 3.13 3.33
CA VAL A 305 4.83 2.34 4.24
C VAL A 305 4.64 0.94 3.65
N PRO A 306 5.08 -0.11 4.35
CA PRO A 306 4.93 -1.47 3.90
C PRO A 306 3.49 -1.95 4.08
N LEU A 307 3.09 -2.86 3.21
CA LEU A 307 1.78 -3.51 3.22
C LEU A 307 1.98 -5.01 3.45
N PRO A 308 2.02 -5.47 4.70
CA PRO A 308 2.31 -6.85 5.02
C PRO A 308 1.28 -7.80 4.41
N THR A 309 1.78 -8.87 3.80
CA THR A 309 0.98 -9.98 3.28
C THR A 309 1.50 -11.28 3.88
N ARG A 310 0.63 -12.27 4.03
CA ARG A 310 1.01 -13.60 4.49
C ARG A 310 0.25 -14.68 3.74
N GLU A 311 0.89 -15.82 3.53
CA GLU A 311 0.20 -17.04 3.14
C GLU A 311 -0.37 -17.74 4.37
N VAL A 312 -1.64 -18.12 4.30
CA VAL A 312 -2.29 -18.93 5.33
C VAL A 312 -2.19 -20.38 4.88
N SER A 313 -1.31 -21.14 5.54
CA SER A 313 -1.36 -22.60 5.38
C SER A 313 -2.66 -23.12 6.01
N GLU A 314 -3.47 -23.85 5.25
CA GLU A 314 -4.45 -24.75 5.84
C GLU A 314 -3.64 -25.79 6.63
N LYS A 315 -3.39 -25.57 7.93
CA LYS A 315 -2.83 -26.62 8.78
C LYS A 315 -3.77 -27.81 8.69
N ALA A 316 -3.32 -28.89 8.05
CA ALA A 316 -4.00 -30.18 8.13
C ALA A 316 -4.26 -30.48 9.62
N PRO A 317 -5.46 -30.97 10.00
CA PRO A 317 -5.74 -31.27 11.40
C PRO A 317 -4.67 -32.20 11.93
N ALA A 318 -4.04 -31.80 13.05
CA ALA A 318 -3.01 -32.60 13.70
C ALA A 318 -3.56 -34.02 13.90
N LYS A 319 -2.90 -35.02 13.30
CA LYS A 319 -3.23 -36.42 13.57
C LYS A 319 -3.19 -36.62 15.09
N PRO A 320 -4.24 -37.17 15.71
CA PRO A 320 -4.20 -37.48 17.14
C PRO A 320 -2.97 -38.38 17.38
N SER A 321 -2.13 -37.96 18.32
CA SER A 321 -0.97 -38.72 18.74
C SER A 321 -1.44 -40.10 19.20
N LYS A 322 -0.92 -41.15 18.59
CA LYS A 322 -1.17 -42.52 19.05
C LYS A 322 -0.69 -42.62 20.51
N PRO A 323 -1.49 -43.16 21.44
CA PRO A 323 -1.05 -43.41 22.81
C PRO A 323 0.21 -44.27 22.78
N GLY A 324 1.27 -43.79 23.44
CA GLY A 324 2.53 -44.50 23.55
C GLY A 324 2.33 -45.88 24.17
N LYS A 325 2.90 -46.90 23.53
CA LYS A 325 2.90 -48.27 24.02
C LYS A 325 3.65 -48.30 25.37
N PRO A 326 3.09 -48.89 26.45
CA PRO A 326 3.76 -48.95 27.73
C PRO A 326 5.04 -49.79 27.61
N LYS A 327 6.16 -49.24 28.09
CA LYS A 327 7.42 -49.97 28.22
C LYS A 327 7.23 -51.07 29.28
N SER A 328 7.37 -52.33 28.86
CA SER A 328 7.51 -53.46 29.77
C SER A 328 8.84 -53.35 30.53
N LYS A 329 8.77 -53.59 31.84
CA LYS A 329 9.92 -53.68 32.75
C LYS A 329 10.82 -54.85 32.41
#